data_AF-A0A511JFV1-F1
#
_entry.id   AF-A0A511JFV1-F1
#
_cell.length_a   1.000
_cell.length_b   1.000
_cell.length_c   1.000
_cell.angle_alpha   90.00
_cell.angle_beta   90.00
_cell.angle_gamma   90.00
#
_symmetry.space_group_name_H-M   'P 1'
#
loop_
_entity.id
_entity.type
_entity.pdbx_description
1 polymer ?
#
loop_
_entity_poly.entity_id
_entity_poly.type
_entity_poly.pdbx_seq_one_letter_code
_entity_poly.pdbx_strand_id
1 'polypeptide(L)'
;MSPDLTRTLHDAVDTGPDDSPFDVLTLTGRIRRRRTVRAGVRGGVAVGAVGAVALGAVYVGGRQPSSVLPAARADAEPGTCASDIGLLPAADPGRVGLLPSTDGSWYQDEPSAIPPQGTDLGTLVGRFMSPVLVRELSPGARDAAVAELVRSANESLAAAEERRSSRLAAPPGGVPLTAGEVAALDRGVEVARQQLELAQTSETITGVGDELDSQVLVTHDGTVVASDADPSPDPRYSWTSSPDRSVVMGLTSTELITCASDGDPGGEPLPAGEYAVYVSYAEAGGRAVAGPWSLTLVDMPPVPTGFPGGFPVDDVPLIGGRLVSVTPAGGSGGEGWDVVIAVEGDDAAREAVRLLDDDRTTYPALAPPPGMTFPVAGWEVGIAASTSPDGEPTVAYSIRRG
;
A
#
# COMPACT_ATOMS: atom_id res chain seq x y z
N MET A 1 30.67 7.00 34.81
CA MET A 1 29.35 6.74 35.44
C MET A 1 28.31 6.83 34.34
N SER A 2 27.80 5.70 33.85
CA SER A 2 26.76 5.66 32.81
C SER A 2 25.40 5.64 33.50
N PRO A 3 24.50 6.60 33.25
CA PRO A 3 23.15 6.54 33.81
C PRO A 3 22.39 5.37 33.19
N ASP A 4 21.82 4.53 34.04
CA ASP A 4 21.01 3.38 33.66
C ASP A 4 19.61 3.85 33.22
N LEU A 5 19.51 4.18 31.93
CA LEU A 5 18.33 4.70 31.26
C LEU A 5 17.11 3.77 31.39
N THR A 6 17.34 2.46 31.58
CA THR A 6 16.29 1.45 31.70
C THR A 6 15.48 1.65 32.98
N ARG A 7 16.18 2.01 34.07
CA ARG A 7 15.55 2.22 35.38
C ARG A 7 14.80 3.56 35.46
N THR A 8 15.35 4.60 34.82
CA THR A 8 14.70 5.93 34.77
C THR A 8 13.45 5.92 33.91
N LEU A 9 13.37 5.05 32.90
CA LEU A 9 12.18 4.90 32.06
C LEU A 9 11.05 4.16 32.78
N HIS A 10 11.39 3.14 33.57
CA HIS A 10 10.41 2.40 34.38
C HIS A 10 9.79 3.29 35.46
N ASP A 11 10.60 4.07 36.19
CA ASP A 11 10.10 4.98 37.22
C ASP A 11 9.17 6.06 36.65
N ALA A 12 9.41 6.54 35.43
CA ALA A 12 8.57 7.55 34.78
C ALA A 12 7.22 7.02 34.29
N VAL A 13 7.14 5.72 33.96
CA VAL A 13 5.90 5.06 33.52
C VAL A 13 5.07 4.60 34.73
N ASP A 14 5.73 4.16 35.79
CA ASP A 14 5.04 3.55 36.94
C ASP A 14 4.62 4.57 38.02
N THR A 15 5.11 5.83 38.01
CA THR A 15 4.87 6.79 39.11
C THR A 15 4.50 8.24 38.72
N GLY A 16 4.19 8.54 37.46
CA GLY A 16 3.86 9.91 37.02
C GLY A 16 2.40 10.34 37.31
N PRO A 17 2.15 11.59 37.77
CA PRO A 17 0.79 12.11 38.02
C PRO A 17 0.02 12.41 36.73
N ASP A 18 -1.32 12.34 36.82
CA ASP A 18 -2.34 12.45 35.73
C ASP A 18 -2.32 13.73 34.85
N ASP A 19 -1.36 14.64 35.03
CA ASP A 19 -1.19 15.82 34.18
C ASP A 19 0.11 15.69 33.36
N SER A 20 0.06 14.86 32.31
CA SER A 20 1.13 14.77 31.31
C SER A 20 0.94 15.85 30.23
N PRO A 21 1.92 16.76 30.01
CA PRO A 21 1.84 17.81 28.98
C PRO A 21 2.13 17.29 27.55
N PHE A 22 2.00 15.99 27.32
CA PHE A 22 2.39 15.35 26.07
C PHE A 22 1.17 14.84 25.31
N ASP A 23 0.79 15.58 24.27
CA ASP A 23 -0.17 15.13 23.26
C ASP A 23 0.39 13.91 22.51
N VAL A 24 -0.40 12.83 22.50
CA VAL A 24 -0.07 11.54 21.90
C VAL A 24 0.18 11.67 20.40
N LEU A 25 -0.50 12.60 19.71
CA LEU A 25 -0.29 12.88 18.28
C LEU A 25 1.08 13.55 18.04
N THR A 26 1.47 14.48 18.91
CA THR A 26 2.80 15.09 18.88
C THR A 26 3.90 14.06 19.20
N LEU A 27 3.61 13.05 20.04
CA LEU A 27 4.54 11.99 20.41
C LEU A 27 4.73 10.95 19.30
N THR A 28 3.65 10.51 18.64
CA THR A 28 3.70 9.59 17.48
C THR A 28 4.42 10.24 16.29
N GLY A 29 4.21 11.55 16.05
CA GLY A 29 4.98 12.32 15.07
C GLY A 29 6.48 12.35 15.38
N ARG A 30 6.88 12.54 16.65
CA ARG A 30 8.30 12.50 17.06
C ARG A 30 8.91 11.10 17.00
N ILE A 31 8.14 10.05 17.28
CA ILE A 31 8.60 8.66 17.21
C ILE A 31 8.84 8.24 15.76
N ARG A 32 7.94 8.61 14.83
CA ARG A 32 8.16 8.43 13.37
C ARG A 32 9.43 9.15 12.92
N ARG A 33 9.63 10.41 13.31
CA ARG A 33 10.82 11.22 12.97
C ARG A 33 12.13 10.65 13.53
N ARG A 34 12.12 10.01 14.70
CA ARG A 34 13.31 9.37 15.29
C ARG A 34 13.62 8.01 14.65
N ARG A 35 12.63 7.28 14.12
CA ARG A 35 12.86 6.03 13.38
C ARG A 35 13.53 6.28 12.03
N THR A 36 13.14 7.33 11.30
CA THR A 36 13.82 7.77 10.07
C THR A 36 15.27 8.19 10.32
N VAL A 37 15.56 8.86 11.42
CA VAL A 37 16.94 9.29 11.75
C VAL A 37 17.83 8.13 12.23
N ARG A 38 17.28 7.12 12.92
CA ARG A 38 18.07 5.97 13.41
C ARG A 38 18.34 4.89 12.36
N ALA A 39 17.57 4.83 11.28
CA ALA A 39 17.86 3.98 10.13
C ALA A 39 19.21 4.32 9.47
N GLY A 40 19.74 5.54 9.65
CA GLY A 40 21.01 5.98 9.07
C GLY A 40 22.29 5.60 9.83
N VAL A 41 22.25 4.95 11.01
CA VAL A 41 23.47 4.87 11.88
C VAL A 41 23.84 3.48 12.43
N ARG A 42 23.18 2.37 12.09
CA ARG A 42 23.64 1.04 12.59
C ARG A 42 23.67 -0.05 11.53
N GLY A 43 24.79 -0.10 10.80
CA GLY A 43 25.27 -1.33 10.17
C GLY A 43 26.17 -2.12 11.12
N GLY A 44 25.97 -3.44 11.17
CA GLY A 44 27.00 -4.40 11.59
C GLY A 44 26.56 -5.60 12.44
N VAL A 45 26.49 -6.79 11.78
CA VAL A 45 26.79 -8.17 12.29
C VAL A 45 25.69 -8.82 13.19
N ALA A 46 25.17 -10.06 13.07
CA ALA A 46 25.41 -11.27 12.26
C ALA A 46 24.21 -12.27 12.35
N VAL A 47 24.05 -13.08 11.28
CA VAL A 47 23.74 -14.55 11.18
C VAL A 47 22.49 -15.16 11.87
N GLY A 48 21.63 -15.82 11.07
CA GLY A 48 20.81 -16.94 11.56
C GLY A 48 19.56 -17.39 10.76
N ALA A 49 19.76 -18.01 9.60
CA ALA A 49 18.96 -19.11 8.99
C ALA A 49 17.45 -18.97 8.62
N VAL A 50 17.17 -19.52 7.43
CA VAL A 50 15.90 -20.05 6.87
C VAL A 50 15.00 -19.06 6.10
N GLY A 51 15.12 -19.11 4.76
CA GLY A 51 13.93 -19.08 3.89
C GLY A 51 13.50 -17.75 3.27
N ALA A 52 14.39 -16.99 2.63
CA ALA A 52 14.03 -16.06 1.55
C ALA A 52 15.32 -15.59 0.86
N VAL A 53 15.47 -15.81 -0.44
CA VAL A 53 16.54 -15.20 -1.24
C VAL A 53 15.89 -14.56 -2.46
N ALA A 54 15.44 -13.32 -2.28
CA ALA A 54 15.47 -12.31 -3.32
C ALA A 54 16.47 -11.26 -2.82
N LEU A 55 17.73 -11.41 -3.25
CA LEU A 55 18.82 -10.50 -2.94
C LEU A 55 18.69 -9.27 -3.85
N GLY A 56 18.09 -8.21 -3.31
CA GLY A 56 18.20 -6.87 -3.89
C GLY A 56 19.63 -6.36 -3.74
N ALA A 57 20.28 -6.11 -4.86
CA ALA A 57 21.51 -5.33 -4.91
C ALA A 57 21.21 -3.91 -4.43
N VAL A 58 21.71 -3.57 -3.23
CA VAL A 58 21.62 -2.23 -2.67
C VAL A 58 22.47 -1.29 -3.53
N TYR A 59 21.81 -0.49 -4.37
CA TYR A 59 22.43 0.62 -5.07
C TYR A 59 22.70 1.74 -4.05
N VAL A 60 23.93 1.79 -3.53
CA VAL A 60 24.39 2.90 -2.68
C VAL A 60 24.78 4.06 -3.59
N GLY A 61 23.79 4.88 -3.95
CA GLY A 61 23.97 6.17 -4.61
C GLY A 61 23.39 7.28 -3.73
N GLY A 62 24.20 7.87 -2.86
CA GLY A 62 23.77 8.99 -2.02
C GLY A 62 23.56 10.27 -2.82
N ARG A 63 22.40 10.93 -2.64
CA ARG A 63 22.18 12.37 -2.83
C ARG A 63 21.25 12.93 -1.73
N GLN A 64 21.34 14.25 -1.56
CA GLN A 64 21.30 15.00 -0.30
C GLN A 64 19.92 15.18 0.39
N PRO A 65 19.91 15.48 1.71
CA PRO A 65 18.70 15.80 2.47
C PRO A 65 18.35 17.29 2.29
N SER A 66 17.29 17.56 1.51
CA SER A 66 16.58 18.84 1.57
C SER A 66 15.10 18.63 1.26
N SER A 67 14.44 17.73 1.99
CA SER A 67 12.99 17.57 1.98
C SER A 67 12.34 18.46 3.03
N VAL A 68 12.24 19.74 2.70
CA VAL A 68 11.15 20.61 3.16
C VAL A 68 10.76 21.39 1.91
N LEU A 69 9.70 20.95 1.23
CA LEU A 69 9.27 21.54 -0.03
C LEU A 69 8.28 22.70 0.22
N PRO A 70 8.44 23.84 -0.48
CA PRO A 70 7.67 25.07 -0.25
C PRO A 70 6.37 25.16 -1.08
N ALA A 71 5.57 26.22 -0.87
CA ALA A 71 4.18 26.41 -1.32
C ALA A 71 4.01 26.56 -2.84
N ALA A 72 2.76 26.79 -3.29
CA ALA A 72 2.40 27.00 -4.69
C ALA A 72 3.10 28.23 -5.24
N ARG A 73 4.26 28.00 -5.83
CA ARG A 73 5.11 29.05 -6.36
C ARG A 73 5.22 28.89 -7.85
N ALA A 74 5.24 30.02 -8.55
CA ALA A 74 5.46 30.04 -10.01
C ALA A 74 6.84 29.48 -10.43
N ASP A 75 7.74 29.23 -9.48
CA ASP A 75 9.04 28.58 -9.67
C ASP A 75 9.07 27.09 -9.26
N ALA A 76 7.95 26.51 -8.83
CA ALA A 76 7.86 25.08 -8.53
C ALA A 76 8.06 24.24 -9.81
N GLU A 77 8.81 23.14 -9.69
CA GLU A 77 9.00 22.24 -10.83
C GLU A 77 7.65 21.61 -11.23
N PRO A 78 7.28 21.61 -12.51
CA PRO A 78 6.02 21.03 -12.96
C PRO A 78 5.82 19.60 -12.48
N GLY A 79 4.62 19.30 -11.96
CA GLY A 79 4.29 17.97 -11.43
C GLY A 79 4.71 17.72 -9.99
N THR A 80 5.21 18.76 -9.30
CA THR A 80 5.46 18.68 -7.86
C THR A 80 4.31 19.30 -7.06
N CYS A 81 4.33 19.07 -5.75
CA CYS A 81 3.46 19.74 -4.80
C CYS A 81 3.34 21.23 -5.09
N ALA A 82 2.09 21.71 -5.07
CA ALA A 82 1.73 23.09 -5.25
C ALA A 82 2.01 23.69 -6.66
N SER A 83 2.46 22.86 -7.61
CA SER A 83 2.56 23.27 -9.02
C SER A 83 1.17 23.31 -9.69
N ASP A 84 1.06 24.14 -10.72
CA ASP A 84 -0.09 24.17 -11.62
C ASP A 84 0.00 22.98 -12.58
N ILE A 85 -1.04 22.15 -12.60
CA ILE A 85 -1.11 20.97 -13.45
C ILE A 85 -1.13 21.32 -14.94
N GLY A 86 -1.60 22.53 -15.30
CA GLY A 86 -1.64 23.02 -16.67
C GLY A 86 -0.27 23.28 -17.30
N LEU A 87 0.80 23.24 -16.50
CA LEU A 87 2.18 23.35 -16.98
C LEU A 87 2.74 22.02 -17.50
N LEU A 88 2.10 20.89 -17.18
CA LEU A 88 2.49 19.59 -17.70
C LEU A 88 1.84 19.33 -19.07
N PRO A 89 2.58 18.73 -20.03
CA PRO A 89 2.00 18.35 -21.30
C PRO A 89 0.99 17.22 -21.11
N ALA A 90 -0.18 17.37 -21.73
CA ALA A 90 -1.21 16.35 -21.71
C ALA A 90 -0.73 15.08 -22.43
N ALA A 91 -1.03 13.93 -21.83
CA ALA A 91 -0.81 12.61 -22.41
C ALA A 91 -1.74 12.35 -23.60
N ASP A 92 -1.30 11.46 -24.49
CA ASP A 92 -2.21 10.89 -25.49
C ASP A 92 -3.34 10.13 -24.79
N PRO A 93 -4.61 10.35 -25.18
CA PRO A 93 -5.74 9.70 -24.54
C PRO A 93 -5.68 8.18 -24.73
N GLY A 94 -6.08 7.45 -23.69
CA GLY A 94 -6.17 5.98 -23.73
C GLY A 94 -4.87 5.23 -23.49
N ARG A 95 -3.78 5.91 -23.10
CA ARG A 95 -2.50 5.26 -22.71
C ARG A 95 -2.37 4.97 -21.23
N VAL A 96 -3.09 5.73 -20.40
CA VAL A 96 -3.11 5.58 -18.94
C VAL A 96 -4.54 5.72 -18.46
N GLY A 97 -4.93 4.83 -17.56
CA GLY A 97 -6.23 4.77 -16.92
C GLY A 97 -6.09 4.54 -15.41
N LEU A 98 -7.03 5.07 -14.63
CA LEU A 98 -7.21 4.75 -13.22
C LEU A 98 -8.57 4.10 -12.99
N LEU A 99 -8.61 3.11 -12.11
CA LEU A 99 -9.84 2.45 -11.64
C LEU A 99 -9.93 2.48 -10.12
N PRO A 100 -11.13 2.62 -9.54
CA PRO A 100 -11.33 2.32 -8.13
C PRO A 100 -11.06 0.83 -7.87
N SER A 101 -10.42 0.50 -6.74
CA SER A 101 -10.13 -0.88 -6.34
C SER A 101 -11.31 -1.45 -5.54
N THR A 102 -12.35 -1.92 -6.20
CA THR A 102 -13.66 -2.19 -5.55
C THR A 102 -13.75 -3.46 -4.73
N ASP A 103 -13.07 -4.56 -5.12
CA ASP A 103 -13.30 -5.89 -4.54
C ASP A 103 -12.00 -6.66 -4.21
N GLY A 104 -10.85 -6.01 -4.35
CA GLY A 104 -9.54 -6.60 -4.10
C GLY A 104 -9.07 -7.56 -5.18
N SER A 105 -9.90 -7.80 -6.20
CA SER A 105 -9.46 -8.39 -7.45
C SER A 105 -8.87 -7.29 -8.33
N TRP A 106 -7.64 -6.88 -8.00
CA TRP A 106 -6.86 -6.01 -8.91
C TRP A 106 -6.37 -6.77 -10.15
N TYR A 107 -6.56 -8.10 -10.16
CA TYR A 107 -6.27 -8.97 -11.29
C TYR A 107 -7.54 -9.10 -12.16
N GLN A 108 -7.54 -8.45 -13.32
CA GLN A 108 -8.52 -8.77 -14.36
C GLN A 108 -7.92 -9.88 -15.23
N ASP A 109 -8.57 -11.05 -15.25
CA ASP A 109 -8.15 -12.20 -16.09
C ASP A 109 -8.35 -11.92 -17.59
N GLU A 110 -9.14 -10.90 -17.94
CA GLU A 110 -9.35 -10.46 -19.31
C GLU A 110 -8.35 -9.37 -19.70
N PRO A 111 -7.93 -9.28 -20.98
CA PRO A 111 -7.13 -8.16 -21.49
C PRO A 111 -7.94 -6.87 -21.31
N SER A 112 -7.68 -6.20 -20.19
CA SER A 112 -8.44 -5.04 -19.78
C SER A 112 -8.06 -3.88 -20.69
N ALA A 113 -9.04 -3.42 -21.47
CA ALA A 113 -8.90 -2.18 -22.21
C ALA A 113 -8.55 -1.06 -21.22
N ILE A 114 -7.65 -0.17 -21.61
CA ILE A 114 -7.29 0.97 -20.77
C ILE A 114 -8.57 1.77 -20.50
N PRO A 115 -8.93 1.96 -19.22
CA PRO A 115 -10.18 2.63 -18.89
C PRO A 115 -10.13 4.08 -19.36
N PRO A 116 -11.27 4.63 -19.78
CA PRO A 116 -11.32 6.00 -20.27
C PRO A 116 -10.89 6.97 -19.16
N GLN A 117 -10.21 8.04 -19.57
CA GLN A 117 -9.95 9.17 -18.68
C GLN A 117 -11.28 9.86 -18.32
N GLY A 118 -11.34 10.51 -17.16
CA GLY A 118 -12.56 11.16 -16.69
C GLY A 118 -13.55 10.24 -16.00
N THR A 119 -13.18 8.99 -15.70
CA THR A 119 -13.97 8.15 -14.79
C THR A 119 -13.92 8.70 -13.38
N ASP A 120 -14.98 8.41 -12.62
CA ASP A 120 -15.05 8.73 -11.21
C ASP A 120 -14.29 7.69 -10.39
N LEU A 121 -13.40 8.14 -9.50
CA LEU A 121 -12.71 7.28 -8.54
C LEU A 121 -13.56 7.02 -7.30
N GLY A 122 -14.70 7.71 -7.18
CA GLY A 122 -15.69 7.52 -6.15
C GLY A 122 -15.59 8.54 -5.02
N THR A 123 -16.41 8.30 -4.00
CA THR A 123 -16.47 9.11 -2.79
C THR A 123 -15.72 8.41 -1.67
N LEU A 124 -14.74 9.06 -1.06
CA LEU A 124 -13.94 8.48 0.04
C LEU A 124 -14.19 9.21 1.35
N VAL A 125 -14.40 8.44 2.41
CA VAL A 125 -14.46 8.93 3.79
C VAL A 125 -13.13 8.79 4.50
N GLY A 126 -12.32 7.82 4.07
CA GLY A 126 -10.92 7.72 4.46
C GLY A 126 -10.07 8.83 3.85
N ARG A 127 -8.79 8.85 4.25
CA ARG A 127 -7.76 9.76 3.69
C ARG A 127 -6.64 8.96 3.05
N PHE A 128 -7.04 7.88 2.42
CA PHE A 128 -6.17 6.95 1.72
C PHE A 128 -6.86 6.52 0.44
N MET A 129 -6.09 6.35 -0.62
CA MET A 129 -6.59 6.06 -1.96
C MET A 129 -5.74 4.91 -2.51
N SER A 130 -6.37 3.92 -3.15
CA SER A 130 -5.63 2.78 -3.71
C SER A 130 -6.12 2.36 -5.09
N PRO A 131 -6.01 3.22 -6.10
CA PRO A 131 -6.55 2.94 -7.41
C PRO A 131 -5.64 1.95 -8.15
N VAL A 132 -6.25 1.19 -9.05
CA VAL A 132 -5.53 0.37 -10.01
C VAL A 132 -5.09 1.28 -11.16
N LEU A 133 -3.79 1.41 -11.34
CA LEU A 133 -3.16 2.07 -12.48
C LEU A 133 -3.08 1.07 -13.63
N VAL A 134 -3.65 1.43 -14.77
CA VAL A 134 -3.60 0.66 -16.02
C VAL A 134 -2.85 1.48 -17.05
N ARG A 135 -1.79 0.95 -17.63
CA ARG A 135 -0.92 1.69 -18.56
C ARG A 135 -0.54 0.85 -19.77
N GLU A 136 -0.55 1.47 -20.94
CA GLU A 136 0.04 0.89 -22.15
C GLU A 136 1.57 0.89 -22.05
N LEU A 137 2.18 -0.27 -22.23
CA LEU A 137 3.62 -0.38 -22.44
C LEU A 137 3.94 0.00 -23.87
N SER A 138 4.90 0.91 -24.04
CA SER A 138 5.52 1.08 -25.36
C SER A 138 6.20 -0.24 -25.78
N PRO A 139 6.29 -0.54 -27.09
CA PRO A 139 6.98 -1.74 -27.56
C PRO A 139 8.41 -1.88 -27.01
N GLY A 140 9.16 -0.76 -26.93
CA GLY A 140 10.51 -0.76 -26.38
C GLY A 140 10.55 -1.04 -24.87
N ALA A 141 9.61 -0.50 -24.10
CA ALA A 141 9.50 -0.78 -22.67
C ALA A 141 9.12 -2.24 -22.40
N ARG A 142 8.19 -2.79 -23.19
CA ARG A 142 7.82 -4.20 -23.15
C ARG A 142 9.01 -5.12 -23.43
N ASP A 143 9.74 -4.84 -24.51
CA ASP A 143 10.89 -5.66 -24.91
C ASP A 143 12.01 -5.59 -23.86
N ALA A 144 12.22 -4.41 -23.26
CA ALA A 144 13.16 -4.23 -22.16
C ALA A 144 12.75 -5.03 -20.90
N ALA A 145 11.48 -4.99 -20.51
CA ALA A 145 10.96 -5.73 -19.37
C ALA A 145 11.09 -7.26 -19.56
N VAL A 146 10.79 -7.77 -20.77
CA VAL A 146 11.02 -9.19 -21.12
C VAL A 146 12.49 -9.55 -21.02
N ALA A 147 13.37 -8.73 -21.59
CA ALA A 147 14.81 -8.98 -21.58
C ALA A 147 15.35 -9.01 -20.15
N GLU A 148 14.87 -8.11 -19.29
CA GLU A 148 15.22 -8.04 -17.88
C GLU A 148 14.74 -9.27 -17.10
N LEU A 149 13.49 -9.70 -17.30
CA LEU A 149 12.95 -10.92 -16.68
C LEU A 149 13.79 -12.15 -17.06
N VAL A 150 14.09 -12.30 -18.35
CA VAL A 150 14.91 -13.42 -18.85
C VAL A 150 16.34 -13.35 -18.31
N ARG A 151 16.93 -12.14 -18.22
CA ARG A 151 18.26 -11.94 -17.62
C ARG A 151 18.29 -12.36 -16.15
N SER A 152 17.32 -11.90 -15.36
CA SER A 152 17.18 -12.23 -13.94
C SER A 152 16.99 -13.73 -13.69
N ALA A 153 16.17 -14.40 -14.52
CA ALA A 153 16.00 -15.84 -14.44
C ALA A 153 17.28 -16.62 -14.79
N ASN A 154 18.04 -16.16 -15.79
CA ASN A 154 19.35 -16.74 -16.12
C ASN A 154 20.36 -16.59 -14.98
N GLU A 155 20.41 -15.42 -14.33
CA GLU A 155 21.29 -15.18 -13.18
C GLU A 155 20.91 -16.06 -11.99
N SER A 156 19.62 -16.25 -11.75
CA SER A 156 19.10 -17.14 -10.70
C SER A 156 19.48 -18.61 -10.95
N LEU A 157 19.39 -19.06 -12.21
CA LEU A 157 19.84 -20.39 -12.62
C LEU A 157 21.35 -20.56 -12.42
N ALA A 158 22.15 -19.60 -12.88
CA ALA A 158 23.61 -19.62 -12.70
C ALA A 158 24.00 -19.69 -11.21
N ALA A 159 23.35 -18.89 -10.36
CA ALA A 159 23.58 -18.91 -8.92
C ALA A 159 23.16 -20.24 -8.26
N ALA A 160 22.08 -20.88 -8.72
CA ALA A 160 21.66 -22.19 -8.25
C ALA A 160 22.67 -23.29 -8.66
N GLU A 161 23.15 -23.25 -9.91
CA GLU A 161 24.16 -24.18 -10.42
C GLU A 161 25.52 -24.01 -9.73
N GLU A 162 25.96 -22.77 -9.46
CA GLU A 162 27.16 -22.47 -8.69
C GLU A 162 27.03 -22.94 -7.22
N ARG A 163 25.89 -22.70 -6.59
CA ARG A 163 25.63 -23.19 -5.23
C ARG A 163 25.68 -24.72 -5.18
N ARG A 164 25.14 -25.39 -6.20
CA ARG A 164 25.21 -26.85 -6.32
C ARG A 164 26.64 -27.33 -6.52
N SER A 165 27.39 -26.74 -7.45
CA SER A 165 28.76 -27.15 -7.77
C SER A 165 29.71 -26.92 -6.59
N SER A 166 29.64 -25.77 -5.93
CA SER A 166 30.43 -25.43 -4.74
C SER A 166 30.17 -26.37 -3.55
N ARG A 167 28.90 -26.76 -3.32
CA ARG A 167 28.55 -27.70 -2.25
C ARG A 167 28.98 -29.14 -2.55
N LEU A 168 28.96 -29.56 -3.82
CA LEU A 168 29.42 -30.88 -4.24
C LEU A 168 30.95 -30.99 -4.29
N ALA A 169 31.66 -29.90 -4.53
CA ALA A 169 33.12 -29.84 -4.60
C ALA A 169 33.80 -29.89 -3.21
N ALA A 170 33.29 -30.70 -2.28
CA ALA A 170 33.66 -30.70 -0.86
C ALA A 170 35.17 -30.51 -0.62
N PRO A 171 35.58 -29.59 0.26
CA PRO A 171 36.99 -29.42 0.59
C PRO A 171 37.55 -30.70 1.23
N PRO A 172 38.86 -30.96 1.12
CA PRO A 172 39.49 -32.10 1.76
C PRO A 172 39.18 -32.10 3.27
N GLY A 173 38.50 -33.14 3.76
CA GLY A 173 38.09 -33.27 5.16
C GLY A 173 36.69 -32.74 5.52
N GLY A 174 35.92 -32.25 4.54
CA GLY A 174 34.51 -31.88 4.75
C GLY A 174 33.60 -33.08 5.00
N VAL A 175 32.52 -32.87 5.76
CA VAL A 175 31.45 -33.87 5.92
C VAL A 175 30.76 -34.07 4.58
N PRO A 176 30.61 -35.31 4.07
CA PRO A 176 29.88 -35.59 2.84
C PRO A 176 28.43 -35.14 2.95
N LEU A 177 27.88 -34.58 1.87
CA LEU A 177 26.46 -34.27 1.80
C LEU A 177 25.63 -35.56 1.88
N THR A 178 24.52 -35.50 2.60
CA THR A 178 23.51 -36.55 2.61
C THR A 178 22.77 -36.57 1.26
N ALA A 179 22.15 -37.71 0.93
CA ALA A 179 21.31 -37.82 -0.26
C ALA A 179 20.16 -36.79 -0.26
N GLY A 180 19.61 -36.46 0.92
CA GLY A 180 18.57 -35.45 1.07
C GLY A 180 19.05 -34.03 0.73
N GLU A 181 20.28 -33.68 1.12
CA GLU A 181 20.88 -32.38 0.78
C GLU A 181 21.18 -32.26 -0.72
N VAL A 182 21.70 -33.32 -1.35
CA VAL A 182 21.92 -33.34 -2.80
C VAL A 182 20.60 -33.18 -3.55
N ALA A 183 19.57 -33.93 -3.15
CA ALA A 183 18.24 -33.81 -3.75
C ALA A 183 17.63 -32.41 -3.58
N ALA A 184 17.89 -31.73 -2.46
CA ALA A 184 17.46 -30.35 -2.26
C ALA A 184 18.17 -29.36 -3.19
N LEU A 185 19.48 -29.55 -3.43
CA LEU A 185 20.23 -28.74 -4.41
C LEU A 185 19.75 -28.99 -5.85
N ASP A 186 19.50 -30.24 -6.22
CA ASP A 186 18.97 -30.61 -7.52
C ASP A 186 17.59 -29.98 -7.76
N ARG A 187 16.69 -30.03 -6.75
CA ARG A 187 15.40 -29.32 -6.81
C ARG A 187 15.55 -27.82 -6.97
N GLY A 188 16.54 -27.20 -6.31
CA GLY A 188 16.81 -25.77 -6.45
C GLY A 188 17.20 -25.37 -7.88
N VAL A 189 18.03 -26.18 -8.55
CA VAL A 189 18.39 -25.96 -9.96
C VAL A 189 17.17 -26.18 -10.88
N GLU A 190 16.39 -27.23 -10.64
CA GLU A 190 15.20 -27.53 -11.44
C GLU A 190 14.16 -26.41 -11.36
N VAL A 191 13.88 -25.90 -10.15
CA VAL A 191 12.99 -24.74 -9.96
C VAL A 191 13.51 -23.51 -10.73
N ALA A 192 14.82 -23.25 -10.70
CA ALA A 192 15.41 -22.12 -11.44
C ALA A 192 15.32 -22.30 -12.97
N ARG A 193 15.43 -23.54 -13.48
CA ARG A 193 15.21 -23.83 -14.91
C ARG A 193 13.77 -23.61 -15.33
N GLN A 194 12.81 -24.08 -14.52
CA GLN A 194 11.39 -23.84 -14.76
C GLN A 194 11.06 -22.35 -14.75
N GLN A 195 11.67 -21.57 -13.86
CA GLN A 195 11.53 -20.11 -13.85
C GLN A 195 12.08 -19.46 -15.13
N LEU A 196 13.22 -19.92 -15.66
CA LEU A 196 13.75 -19.43 -16.94
C LEU A 196 12.86 -19.79 -18.13
N GLU A 197 12.35 -21.02 -18.18
CA GLU A 197 11.41 -21.45 -19.22
C GLU A 197 10.13 -20.62 -19.18
N LEU A 198 9.57 -20.39 -17.98
CA LEU A 198 8.44 -19.49 -17.78
C LEU A 198 8.78 -18.07 -18.22
N ALA A 199 9.92 -17.49 -17.85
CA ALA A 199 10.31 -16.15 -18.29
C ALA A 199 10.37 -16.03 -19.83
N GLN A 200 10.76 -17.09 -20.53
CA GLN A 200 10.85 -17.12 -21.99
C GLN A 200 9.50 -17.33 -22.69
N THR A 201 8.58 -18.05 -22.05
CA THR A 201 7.33 -18.52 -22.68
C THR A 201 6.06 -17.89 -22.11
N SER A 202 6.13 -17.23 -20.96
CA SER A 202 4.96 -16.75 -20.22
C SER A 202 4.19 -15.72 -21.04
N GLU A 203 2.87 -15.85 -21.11
CA GLU A 203 2.05 -14.84 -21.78
C GLU A 203 2.06 -13.53 -20.99
N THR A 204 2.09 -13.60 -19.65
CA THR A 204 2.18 -12.41 -18.78
C THR A 204 3.59 -12.18 -18.24
N ILE A 205 3.86 -10.95 -17.85
CA ILE A 205 5.10 -10.54 -17.18
C ILE A 205 4.68 -9.87 -15.89
N THR A 206 5.36 -10.20 -14.79
CA THR A 206 5.22 -9.46 -13.54
C THR A 206 6.54 -8.77 -13.22
N GLY A 207 6.44 -7.60 -12.61
CA GLY A 207 7.58 -6.81 -12.20
C GLY A 207 7.31 -6.09 -10.89
N VAL A 208 8.39 -5.58 -10.30
CA VAL A 208 8.36 -4.71 -9.12
C VAL A 208 9.25 -3.50 -9.40
N GLY A 209 8.79 -2.31 -8.99
CA GLY A 209 9.63 -1.10 -8.97
C GLY A 209 9.32 -0.04 -10.02
N ASP A 210 10.26 0.89 -10.16
CA ASP A 210 10.17 2.20 -10.84
C ASP A 210 9.88 2.15 -12.35
N GLU A 211 9.65 0.98 -12.93
CA GLU A 211 9.46 0.79 -14.38
C GLU A 211 8.22 1.51 -14.92
N LEU A 212 7.25 1.83 -14.05
CA LEU A 212 6.13 2.67 -14.45
C LEU A 212 6.43 4.16 -14.37
N ASP A 213 7.50 4.60 -13.68
CA ASP A 213 7.83 6.01 -13.34
C ASP A 213 6.59 6.90 -13.36
N SER A 214 5.61 6.49 -12.55
CA SER A 214 4.27 7.07 -12.49
C SER A 214 4.07 7.63 -11.10
N GLN A 215 3.48 8.82 -11.04
CA GLN A 215 3.20 9.52 -9.81
C GLN A 215 1.74 9.94 -9.82
N VAL A 216 1.02 9.63 -8.74
CA VAL A 216 -0.34 10.11 -8.55
C VAL A 216 -0.30 11.53 -8.00
N LEU A 217 -0.98 12.46 -8.68
CA LEU A 217 -1.13 13.85 -8.29
C LEU A 217 -2.59 14.14 -7.99
N VAL A 218 -2.88 14.67 -6.81
CA VAL A 218 -4.22 15.12 -6.41
C VAL A 218 -4.22 16.64 -6.45
N THR A 219 -5.21 17.19 -7.15
CA THR A 219 -5.33 18.63 -7.36
C THR A 219 -6.64 19.18 -6.82
N HIS A 220 -6.60 20.44 -6.38
CA HIS A 220 -7.76 21.25 -6.06
C HIS A 220 -7.61 22.57 -6.82
N ASP A 221 -8.64 22.96 -7.57
CA ASP A 221 -8.61 24.14 -8.46
C ASP A 221 -7.37 24.19 -9.39
N GLY A 222 -6.94 23.04 -9.91
CA GLY A 222 -5.79 22.91 -10.82
C GLY A 222 -4.41 22.95 -10.15
N THR A 223 -4.35 23.15 -8.83
CA THR A 223 -3.08 23.13 -8.06
C THR A 223 -2.88 21.77 -7.41
N VAL A 224 -1.69 21.19 -7.49
CA VAL A 224 -1.35 19.94 -6.80
C VAL A 224 -1.36 20.16 -5.28
N VAL A 225 -2.26 19.50 -4.57
CA VAL A 225 -2.43 19.63 -3.10
C VAL A 225 -2.02 18.37 -2.34
N ALA A 226 -1.95 17.23 -3.00
CA ALA A 226 -1.31 16.02 -2.49
C ALA A 226 -0.66 15.28 -3.66
N SER A 227 0.33 14.46 -3.35
CA SER A 227 0.90 13.48 -4.28
C SER A 227 1.16 12.20 -3.52
N ASP A 228 1.39 11.09 -4.22
CA ASP A 228 2.11 10.01 -3.54
C ASP A 228 3.45 10.56 -3.00
N ALA A 229 3.72 10.24 -1.73
CA ALA A 229 4.89 10.73 -1.03
C ALA A 229 6.06 9.82 -1.39
N ASP A 230 6.91 10.29 -2.30
CA ASP A 230 8.11 9.60 -2.80
C ASP A 230 7.73 8.34 -3.60
N PRO A 231 8.32 8.09 -4.79
CA PRO A 231 8.50 6.72 -5.27
C PRO A 231 9.42 6.04 -4.26
N SER A 232 8.88 5.67 -3.10
CA SER A 232 9.57 4.78 -2.19
C SER A 232 9.93 3.58 -3.05
N PRO A 233 11.18 3.09 -3.03
CA PRO A 233 11.56 1.80 -3.62
C PRO A 233 10.92 0.65 -2.83
N ASP A 234 9.68 0.87 -2.40
CA ASP A 234 8.83 -0.08 -1.76
C ASP A 234 8.39 -1.05 -2.85
N PRO A 235 8.75 -2.34 -2.76
CA PRO A 235 8.35 -3.38 -3.70
C PRO A 235 6.83 -3.62 -3.78
N ARG A 236 6.02 -2.73 -3.19
CA ARG A 236 4.56 -2.73 -3.19
C ARG A 236 3.93 -2.39 -4.54
N TYR A 237 4.64 -1.71 -5.44
CA TYR A 237 4.19 -1.57 -6.82
C TYR A 237 4.55 -2.83 -7.61
N SER A 238 3.89 -3.94 -7.27
CA SER A 238 3.88 -5.09 -8.16
C SER A 238 2.95 -4.76 -9.32
N TRP A 239 3.45 -4.92 -10.54
CA TRP A 239 2.61 -4.82 -11.73
C TRP A 239 2.55 -6.17 -12.44
N THR A 240 1.44 -6.39 -13.14
CA THR A 240 1.23 -7.55 -14.01
C THR A 240 0.87 -7.07 -15.40
N SER A 241 1.41 -7.71 -16.43
CA SER A 241 1.03 -7.41 -17.81
C SER A 241 -0.20 -8.20 -18.24
N SER A 242 -0.90 -7.67 -19.24
CA SER A 242 -1.85 -8.44 -20.04
C SER A 242 -1.17 -9.65 -20.72
N PRO A 243 -1.94 -10.66 -21.18
CA PRO A 243 -1.39 -11.82 -21.89
C PRO A 243 -0.66 -11.50 -23.21
N ASP A 244 -1.01 -10.38 -23.86
CA ASP A 244 -0.31 -9.85 -25.04
C ASP A 244 0.83 -8.86 -24.66
N ARG A 245 1.03 -8.64 -23.35
CA ARG A 245 2.06 -7.80 -22.73
C ARG A 245 2.00 -6.33 -23.16
N SER A 246 0.87 -5.89 -23.71
CA SER A 246 0.69 -4.52 -24.19
C SER A 246 0.28 -3.56 -23.08
N VAL A 247 -0.35 -4.06 -22.03
CA VAL A 247 -0.83 -3.28 -20.89
C VAL A 247 -0.23 -3.82 -19.61
N VAL A 248 0.04 -2.93 -18.66
CA VAL A 248 0.44 -3.25 -17.29
C VAL A 248 -0.55 -2.67 -16.30
N MET A 249 -0.86 -3.46 -15.29
CA MET A 249 -1.74 -3.10 -14.20
C MET A 249 -0.94 -3.13 -12.90
N GLY A 250 -0.97 -2.03 -12.15
CA GLY A 250 -0.32 -1.92 -10.85
C GLY A 250 -1.26 -1.32 -9.82
N LEU A 251 -1.24 -1.85 -8.61
CA LEU A 251 -1.89 -1.19 -7.48
C LEU A 251 -1.04 0.00 -7.06
N THR A 252 -1.70 1.15 -6.90
CA THR A 252 -1.08 2.33 -6.32
C THR A 252 -1.66 2.61 -4.94
N SER A 253 -0.91 3.31 -4.10
CA SER A 253 -1.37 3.71 -2.78
C SER A 253 -0.95 5.14 -2.51
N THR A 254 -1.91 5.99 -2.17
CA THR A 254 -1.69 7.41 -1.93
C THR A 254 -2.37 7.82 -0.63
N GLU A 255 -1.60 8.31 0.33
CA GLU A 255 -2.14 9.04 1.48
C GLU A 255 -2.63 10.41 1.00
N LEU A 256 -3.89 10.73 1.32
CA LEU A 256 -4.53 11.98 0.95
C LEU A 256 -4.27 13.02 2.02
N ILE A 257 -3.01 13.43 2.09
CA ILE A 257 -2.50 14.45 3.01
C ILE A 257 -1.96 15.64 2.22
N THR A 258 -2.16 16.83 2.77
CA THR A 258 -1.64 18.08 2.23
C THR A 258 -0.14 18.00 1.98
N CYS A 259 0.28 18.49 0.83
CA CYS A 259 1.66 18.77 0.53
C CYS A 259 2.27 19.74 1.56
N ALA A 260 3.56 19.58 1.83
CA ALA A 260 4.33 20.61 2.53
C ALA A 260 4.35 21.90 1.69
N SER A 261 4.34 23.05 2.37
CA SER A 261 4.32 24.37 1.77
C SER A 261 5.22 25.35 2.55
N ASP A 262 5.43 26.57 2.03
CA ASP A 262 6.24 27.60 2.69
C ASP A 262 5.59 28.00 4.02
N GLY A 263 6.20 27.57 5.12
CA GLY A 263 5.68 27.83 6.46
C GLY A 263 4.62 26.84 6.93
N ASP A 264 4.28 25.83 6.13
CA ASP A 264 3.40 24.72 6.50
C ASP A 264 4.14 23.38 6.28
N PRO A 265 4.37 22.57 7.32
CA PRO A 265 5.01 21.27 7.13
C PRO A 265 4.21 20.30 6.25
N GLY A 266 2.93 20.59 5.97
CA GLY A 266 2.02 19.65 5.35
C GLY A 266 1.81 18.41 6.19
N GLY A 267 1.23 17.39 5.58
CA GLY A 267 0.91 16.12 6.24
C GLY A 267 -0.40 16.13 7.00
N GLU A 268 -1.14 17.24 6.97
CA GLU A 268 -2.52 17.30 7.46
C GLU A 268 -3.45 16.60 6.47
N PRO A 269 -4.46 15.85 6.92
CA PRO A 269 -5.43 15.23 6.02
C PRO A 269 -6.11 16.25 5.09
N LEU A 270 -6.32 15.88 3.83
CA LEU A 270 -7.08 16.73 2.90
C LEU A 270 -8.51 16.95 3.44
N PRO A 271 -9.06 18.16 3.38
CA PRO A 271 -10.43 18.42 3.82
C PRO A 271 -11.46 17.76 2.90
N ALA A 272 -12.71 17.65 3.37
CA ALA A 272 -13.81 17.26 2.49
C ALA A 272 -13.97 18.25 1.32
N GLY A 273 -14.33 17.73 0.15
CA GLY A 273 -14.45 18.51 -1.07
C GLY A 273 -14.23 17.68 -2.34
N GLU A 274 -14.30 18.36 -3.48
CA GLU A 274 -14.06 17.77 -4.79
C GLU A 274 -12.60 17.97 -5.20
N TYR A 275 -12.00 16.90 -5.72
CA TYR A 275 -10.62 16.88 -6.19
C TYR A 275 -10.53 16.28 -7.59
N ALA A 276 -9.49 16.67 -8.31
CA ALA A 276 -9.11 16.05 -9.57
C ALA A 276 -7.80 15.30 -9.40
N VAL A 277 -7.81 14.01 -9.72
CA VAL A 277 -6.64 13.14 -9.70
C VAL A 277 -6.04 13.04 -11.09
N TYR A 278 -4.72 13.02 -11.15
CA TYR A 278 -3.93 12.88 -12.35
C TYR A 278 -2.82 11.85 -12.13
N VAL A 279 -2.33 11.27 -13.22
CA VAL A 279 -1.14 10.44 -13.23
C VAL A 279 -0.10 11.11 -14.09
N SER A 280 0.97 11.56 -13.46
CA SER A 280 2.16 12.03 -14.16
C SER A 280 3.04 10.82 -14.47
N TYR A 281 3.56 10.66 -15.67
CA TYR A 281 4.38 9.49 -16.03
C TYR A 281 5.46 9.82 -17.07
N ALA A 282 6.54 9.04 -17.11
CA ALA A 282 7.60 9.21 -18.10
C ALA A 282 7.25 8.67 -19.50
N GLU A 283 7.54 9.46 -20.52
CA GLU A 283 7.34 9.15 -21.94
C GLU A 283 8.58 9.55 -22.78
N ALA A 284 8.67 9.09 -24.02
CA ALA A 284 9.83 9.31 -24.91
C ALA A 284 10.18 10.80 -25.14
N GLY A 285 9.26 11.73 -24.85
CA GLY A 285 9.46 13.18 -24.95
C GLY A 285 9.63 13.92 -23.61
N GLY A 286 9.62 13.23 -22.47
CA GLY A 286 9.59 13.82 -21.13
C GLY A 286 8.45 13.27 -20.27
N ARG A 287 8.13 13.94 -19.16
CA ARG A 287 6.91 13.59 -18.39
C ARG A 287 5.67 14.12 -19.10
N ALA A 288 4.61 13.32 -19.09
CA ALA A 288 3.26 13.70 -19.50
C ALA A 288 2.28 13.46 -18.35
N VAL A 289 1.08 14.05 -18.45
CA VAL A 289 0.02 13.88 -17.45
C VAL A 289 -1.26 13.33 -18.09
N ALA A 290 -1.83 12.29 -17.49
CA ALA A 290 -3.14 11.76 -17.82
C ALA A 290 -4.17 12.13 -16.74
N GLY A 291 -5.42 12.34 -17.14
CA GLY A 291 -6.51 12.79 -16.27
C GLY A 291 -7.30 13.94 -16.90
N PRO A 292 -8.20 14.61 -16.15
CA PRO A 292 -8.52 14.36 -14.74
C PRO A 292 -9.38 13.12 -14.52
N TRP A 293 -9.28 12.52 -13.33
CA TRP A 293 -10.30 11.67 -12.73
C TRP A 293 -10.93 12.39 -11.54
N SER A 294 -12.25 12.27 -11.34
CA SER A 294 -12.90 12.90 -10.18
C SER A 294 -12.68 12.06 -8.92
N LEU A 295 -12.54 12.75 -7.79
CA LEU A 295 -12.47 12.16 -6.46
C LEU A 295 -13.21 13.08 -5.49
N THR A 296 -14.20 12.55 -4.78
CA THR A 296 -14.91 13.29 -3.74
C THR A 296 -14.44 12.83 -2.36
N LEU A 297 -14.06 13.76 -1.49
CA LEU A 297 -13.76 13.45 -0.09
C LEU A 297 -14.88 13.94 0.81
N VAL A 298 -15.33 13.09 1.73
CA VAL A 298 -16.31 13.43 2.76
C VAL A 298 -15.69 13.36 4.15
N ASP A 299 -16.30 14.07 5.11
CA ASP A 299 -15.86 14.02 6.49
C ASP A 299 -16.31 12.74 7.17
N MET A 300 -15.43 12.14 7.97
CA MET A 300 -15.79 10.99 8.80
C MET A 300 -16.82 11.44 9.85
N PRO A 301 -18.04 10.87 9.87
CA PRO A 301 -19.00 11.21 10.90
C PRO A 301 -18.51 10.74 12.29
N PRO A 302 -19.09 11.24 13.40
CA PRO A 302 -18.74 10.72 14.72
C PRO A 302 -19.15 9.25 14.87
N VAL A 303 -18.47 8.56 15.80
CA VAL A 303 -18.82 7.18 16.18
C VAL A 303 -20.27 7.16 16.69
N PRO A 304 -21.11 6.22 16.21
CA PRO A 304 -22.50 6.12 16.67
C PRO A 304 -22.59 5.91 18.19
N THR A 305 -23.71 6.31 18.78
CA THR A 305 -23.99 6.15 20.22
C THR A 305 -25.35 5.48 20.41
N GLY A 306 -25.69 5.13 21.66
CA GLY A 306 -27.00 4.54 21.99
C GLY A 306 -27.09 3.02 21.77
N PHE A 307 -25.96 2.32 21.86
CA PHE A 307 -25.94 0.85 21.77
C PHE A 307 -26.73 0.17 22.90
N PRO A 308 -27.34 -1.00 22.64
CA PRO A 308 -27.97 -1.81 23.68
C PRO A 308 -26.97 -2.19 24.79
N GLY A 309 -27.48 -2.37 26.01
CA GLY A 309 -26.66 -2.84 27.12
C GLY A 309 -26.00 -4.19 26.81
N GLY A 310 -24.70 -4.30 27.10
CA GLY A 310 -23.89 -5.51 26.82
C GLY A 310 -23.19 -5.52 25.47
N PHE A 311 -23.39 -4.50 24.62
CA PHE A 311 -22.57 -4.31 23.43
C PHE A 311 -21.12 -3.92 23.83
N PRO A 312 -20.08 -4.53 23.23
CA PRO A 312 -18.69 -4.31 23.60
C PRO A 312 -18.10 -3.02 22.99
N VAL A 313 -18.68 -1.85 23.31
CA VAL A 313 -18.28 -0.55 22.72
C VAL A 313 -16.81 -0.20 22.98
N ASP A 314 -16.24 -0.66 24.09
CA ASP A 314 -14.86 -0.35 24.49
C ASP A 314 -13.83 -1.31 23.87
N ASP A 315 -14.27 -2.48 23.41
CA ASP A 315 -13.40 -3.54 22.89
C ASP A 315 -13.36 -3.56 21.35
N VAL A 316 -14.51 -3.28 20.70
CA VAL A 316 -14.65 -3.37 19.25
C VAL A 316 -14.84 -1.96 18.67
N PRO A 317 -13.80 -1.38 18.04
CA PRO A 317 -13.93 -0.06 17.43
C PRO A 317 -14.83 -0.13 16.20
N LEU A 318 -15.70 0.87 16.07
CA LEU A 318 -16.67 1.00 15.00
C LEU A 318 -16.39 2.26 14.19
N ILE A 319 -16.66 2.18 12.89
CA ILE A 319 -16.60 3.34 12.01
C ILE A 319 -17.65 4.37 12.40
N GLY A 320 -17.31 5.64 12.18
CA GLY A 320 -18.23 6.76 12.30
C GLY A 320 -19.41 6.64 11.34
N GLY A 321 -20.59 7.08 11.77
CA GLY A 321 -21.79 7.04 10.92
C GLY A 321 -23.09 6.98 11.70
N ARG A 322 -24.18 6.78 10.96
CA ARG A 322 -25.51 6.64 11.56
C ARG A 322 -25.80 5.16 11.82
N LEU A 323 -26.09 4.84 13.08
CA LEU A 323 -26.51 3.49 13.46
C LEU A 323 -27.84 3.12 12.78
N VAL A 324 -27.83 2.07 11.95
CA VAL A 324 -29.03 1.56 11.26
C VAL A 324 -29.66 0.46 12.08
N SER A 325 -28.88 -0.52 12.51
CA SER A 325 -29.34 -1.61 13.35
C SER A 325 -28.23 -2.16 14.25
N VAL A 326 -28.64 -2.66 15.42
CA VAL A 326 -27.82 -3.45 16.33
C VAL A 326 -28.69 -4.57 16.86
N THR A 327 -28.34 -5.80 16.56
CA THR A 327 -29.11 -6.97 16.97
C THR A 327 -28.20 -7.99 17.65
N PRO A 328 -28.58 -8.53 18.82
CA PRO A 328 -27.88 -9.67 19.39
C PRO A 328 -27.91 -10.83 18.39
N ALA A 329 -26.73 -11.36 18.08
CA ALA A 329 -26.60 -12.57 17.30
C ALA A 329 -26.61 -13.77 18.25
N GLY A 330 -27.59 -14.66 18.08
CA GLY A 330 -27.68 -15.92 18.80
C GLY A 330 -27.81 -17.07 17.81
N GLY A 331 -26.98 -18.11 17.95
CA GLY A 331 -26.99 -19.27 17.06
C GLY A 331 -25.81 -20.21 17.27
N SER A 332 -25.61 -21.15 16.34
CA SER A 332 -24.53 -22.15 16.40
C SER A 332 -23.11 -21.57 16.36
N GLY A 333 -22.96 -20.28 16.05
CA GLY A 333 -21.69 -19.55 16.02
C GLY A 333 -21.37 -18.74 17.29
N GLY A 334 -22.08 -18.99 18.40
CA GLY A 334 -21.83 -18.31 19.69
C GLY A 334 -22.67 -17.05 19.90
N GLU A 335 -22.51 -16.44 21.08
CA GLU A 335 -23.12 -15.15 21.44
C GLU A 335 -22.35 -14.00 20.77
N GLY A 336 -23.07 -13.00 20.28
CA GLY A 336 -22.45 -11.87 19.59
C GLY A 336 -23.43 -10.78 19.19
N TRP A 337 -23.01 -9.96 18.23
CA TRP A 337 -23.78 -8.82 17.72
C TRP A 337 -23.64 -8.70 16.21
N ASP A 338 -24.74 -8.33 15.55
CA ASP A 338 -24.73 -7.85 14.18
C ASP A 338 -25.04 -6.34 14.21
N VAL A 339 -24.19 -5.54 13.58
CA VAL A 339 -24.31 -4.08 13.55
C VAL A 339 -24.28 -3.61 12.11
N VAL A 340 -25.17 -2.69 11.77
CA VAL A 340 -25.17 -2.01 10.47
C VAL A 340 -25.07 -0.51 10.70
N ILE A 341 -24.09 0.12 10.07
CA ILE A 341 -23.83 1.56 10.15
C ILE A 341 -23.93 2.13 8.74
N ALA A 342 -24.75 3.16 8.56
CA ALA A 342 -24.80 3.95 7.33
C ALA A 342 -23.65 4.95 7.36
N VAL A 343 -22.83 4.91 6.30
CA VAL A 343 -21.64 5.75 6.15
C VAL A 343 -21.56 6.15 4.69
N GLU A 344 -21.45 7.46 4.45
CA GLU A 344 -21.15 7.98 3.12
C GLU A 344 -19.69 7.69 2.80
N GLY A 345 -19.40 7.11 1.64
CA GLY A 345 -18.05 6.74 1.22
C GLY A 345 -17.94 5.29 0.77
N ASP A 346 -17.41 5.10 -0.43
CA ASP A 346 -17.19 3.81 -1.07
C ASP A 346 -16.11 2.98 -0.35
N ASP A 347 -15.22 3.63 0.41
CA ASP A 347 -14.15 2.99 1.19
C ASP A 347 -14.50 2.77 2.67
N ALA A 348 -15.75 2.99 3.09
CA ALA A 348 -16.15 2.89 4.49
C ALA A 348 -15.85 1.50 5.09
N ALA A 349 -16.02 0.42 4.33
CA ALA A 349 -15.69 -0.93 4.81
C ALA A 349 -14.18 -1.13 5.01
N ARG A 350 -13.33 -0.56 4.15
CA ARG A 350 -11.88 -0.56 4.34
C ARG A 350 -11.46 0.26 5.56
N GLU A 351 -12.03 1.43 5.76
CA GLU A 351 -11.75 2.25 6.95
C GLU A 351 -12.20 1.54 8.23
N ALA A 352 -13.33 0.85 8.20
CA ALA A 352 -13.77 -0.01 9.30
C ALA A 352 -12.73 -1.10 9.64
N VAL A 353 -12.13 -1.74 8.63
CA VAL A 353 -11.05 -2.72 8.83
C VAL A 353 -9.81 -2.06 9.43
N ARG A 354 -9.44 -0.87 8.94
CA ARG A 354 -8.28 -0.12 9.45
C ARG A 354 -8.41 0.21 10.94
N LEU A 355 -9.63 0.46 11.43
CA LEU A 355 -9.88 0.68 12.86
C LEU A 355 -9.63 -0.56 13.72
N LEU A 356 -9.76 -1.78 13.16
CA LEU A 356 -9.54 -3.02 13.89
C LEU A 356 -8.05 -3.37 14.04
N ASP A 357 -7.21 -2.96 13.08
CA ASP A 357 -5.78 -3.31 13.03
C ASP A 357 -4.98 -2.25 12.25
N ASP A 358 -4.22 -1.42 12.99
CA ASP A 358 -3.37 -0.36 12.41
C ASP A 358 -2.26 -0.93 11.48
N ASP A 359 -1.84 -2.19 11.67
CA ASP A 359 -0.81 -2.82 10.82
C ASP A 359 -1.36 -3.30 9.46
N ARG A 360 -2.70 -3.28 9.26
CA ARG A 360 -3.37 -3.71 8.00
C ARG A 360 -3.73 -2.57 7.04
N THR A 361 -3.05 -1.43 7.19
CA THR A 361 -3.10 -0.29 6.24
C THR A 361 -2.75 -0.65 4.78
N THR A 362 -2.29 -1.87 4.53
CA THR A 362 -1.93 -2.39 3.20
C THR A 362 -3.07 -3.07 2.46
N TYR A 363 -4.28 -3.18 3.04
CA TYR A 363 -5.40 -3.78 2.33
C TYR A 363 -5.85 -2.86 1.17
N PRO A 364 -5.62 -3.26 -0.11
CA PRO A 364 -5.70 -2.32 -1.23
C PRO A 364 -7.11 -2.13 -1.77
N ALA A 365 -8.10 -2.88 -1.28
CA ALA A 365 -9.46 -2.82 -1.77
C ALA A 365 -10.37 -1.96 -0.89
N LEU A 366 -11.39 -1.38 -1.51
CA LEU A 366 -12.44 -0.59 -0.86
C LEU A 366 -13.24 -1.41 0.16
N ALA A 367 -13.27 -2.73 0.03
CA ALA A 367 -13.93 -3.64 0.98
C ALA A 367 -13.19 -4.98 1.12
N PRO A 368 -13.16 -5.58 2.34
CA PRO A 368 -12.60 -6.91 2.55
C PRO A 368 -13.38 -8.00 1.81
N PRO A 369 -12.78 -9.17 1.52
CA PRO A 369 -13.48 -10.26 0.87
C PRO A 369 -14.56 -10.82 1.81
N PRO A 370 -15.70 -11.29 1.28
CA PRO A 370 -16.76 -11.88 2.11
C PRO A 370 -16.25 -13.00 3.01
N GLY A 371 -16.63 -12.96 4.28
CA GLY A 371 -16.28 -13.98 5.27
C GLY A 371 -14.91 -13.80 5.94
N MET A 372 -14.14 -12.76 5.59
CA MET A 372 -12.94 -12.40 6.32
C MET A 372 -13.29 -11.90 7.73
N THR A 373 -12.59 -12.42 8.74
CA THR A 373 -12.75 -12.03 10.15
C THR A 373 -11.42 -11.55 10.74
N PHE A 374 -11.52 -10.71 11.78
CA PHE A 374 -10.42 -10.02 12.43
C PHE A 374 -10.53 -10.23 13.94
N PRO A 375 -9.51 -10.79 14.61
CA PRO A 375 -9.52 -10.95 16.05
C PRO A 375 -9.24 -9.60 16.74
N VAL A 376 -10.14 -9.15 17.62
CA VAL A 376 -10.03 -7.89 18.37
C VAL A 376 -10.50 -8.10 19.80
N ALA A 377 -9.62 -7.93 20.78
CA ALA A 377 -9.96 -7.99 22.21
C ALA A 377 -10.81 -9.23 22.63
N GLY A 378 -10.54 -10.40 22.03
CA GLY A 378 -11.29 -11.65 22.31
C GLY A 378 -12.58 -11.82 21.49
N TRP A 379 -12.84 -10.93 20.54
CA TRP A 379 -13.91 -11.03 19.55
C TRP A 379 -13.35 -11.40 18.18
N GLU A 380 -14.08 -12.19 17.41
CA GLU A 380 -13.93 -12.32 15.96
C GLU A 380 -14.90 -11.36 15.28
N VAL A 381 -14.37 -10.38 14.55
CA VAL A 381 -15.14 -9.33 13.90
C VAL A 381 -15.05 -9.51 12.39
N GLY A 382 -16.17 -9.79 11.72
CA GLY A 382 -16.28 -9.72 10.26
C GLY A 382 -16.79 -8.37 9.83
N ILE A 383 -16.25 -7.83 8.73
CA ILE A 383 -16.70 -6.55 8.13
C ILE A 383 -17.09 -6.82 6.68
N ALA A 384 -18.16 -6.20 6.22
CA ALA A 384 -18.56 -6.20 4.81
C ALA A 384 -19.13 -4.84 4.40
N ALA A 385 -18.81 -4.42 3.18
CA ALA A 385 -19.59 -3.40 2.49
C ALA A 385 -20.99 -3.96 2.20
N SER A 386 -22.01 -3.14 2.39
CA SER A 386 -23.40 -3.51 2.14
C SER A 386 -24.20 -2.29 1.70
N THR A 387 -25.46 -2.51 1.34
CA THR A 387 -26.37 -1.45 0.94
C THR A 387 -27.68 -1.65 1.70
N SER A 388 -28.22 -0.56 2.25
CA SER A 388 -29.52 -0.58 2.90
C SER A 388 -30.63 -0.90 1.87
N PRO A 389 -31.84 -1.30 2.31
CA PRO A 389 -32.97 -1.50 1.42
C PRO A 389 -33.33 -0.26 0.57
N ASP A 390 -32.99 0.93 1.07
CA ASP A 390 -33.25 2.21 0.40
C ASP A 390 -32.11 2.64 -0.54
N GLY A 391 -31.07 1.81 -0.71
CA GLY A 391 -29.94 2.07 -1.60
C GLY A 391 -28.79 2.85 -0.96
N GLU A 392 -28.82 3.09 0.35
CA GLU A 392 -27.76 3.83 1.06
C GLU A 392 -26.54 2.93 1.32
N PRO A 393 -25.30 3.41 1.10
CA PRO A 393 -24.10 2.67 1.48
C PRO A 393 -24.04 2.40 2.99
N THR A 394 -23.67 1.18 3.36
CA THR A 394 -23.57 0.75 4.75
C THR A 394 -22.37 -0.15 4.97
N VAL A 395 -21.90 -0.20 6.22
CA VAL A 395 -20.91 -1.17 6.69
C VAL A 395 -21.61 -2.12 7.67
N ALA A 396 -21.51 -3.42 7.41
CA ALA A 396 -22.03 -4.46 8.27
C ALA A 396 -20.89 -5.10 9.09
N TYR A 397 -21.07 -5.19 10.40
CA TYR A 397 -20.20 -5.90 11.33
C TYR A 397 -20.89 -7.17 11.82
N SER A 398 -20.16 -8.28 11.81
CA SER A 398 -20.53 -9.53 12.49
C SER A 398 -19.52 -9.78 13.62
N ILE A 399 -19.93 -9.55 14.86
CA ILE A 399 -19.08 -9.64 16.04
C ILE A 399 -19.43 -10.92 16.79
N ARG A 400 -18.47 -11.82 17.02
CA ARG A 400 -18.66 -13.12 17.69
C ARG A 400 -17.58 -13.34 18.75
N ARG A 401 -17.87 -14.07 19.82
CA ARG A 401 -16.85 -14.48 20.80
C ARG A 401 -15.85 -15.46 20.15
N GLY A 402 -14.55 -15.15 20.25
CA GLY A 402 -13.45 -15.99 19.75
C GLY A 402 -12.95 -17.03 20.75
#